data_AF-A1ZW63-F1
#
_entry.id   AF-A1ZW63-F1
#
_cell.length_a   1.000
_cell.length_b   1.000
_cell.length_c   1.000
_cell.angle_alpha   90.00
_cell.angle_beta   90.00
_cell.angle_gamma   90.00
#
_symmetry.space_group_name_H-M   'P 1'
#
loop_
_entity.id
_entity.type
_entity.pdbx_description
1 polymer ?
#
loop_
_entity_poly.entity_id
_entity_poly.type
_entity_poly.pdbx_seq_one_letter_code
_entity_poly.pdbx_strand_id
1 'polypeptide(L)' 'MAHRQALIGELPTIETSWYKKPYPTFSDALAYTRGLFWNKFNFLHSPKTGECKVTISKDLLEHMQQALMYAT' A
#
# COMPACT_ATOMS: atom_id res chain seq x y z
N MET A 1 7.71 -12.01 -6.13
CA MET A 1 6.48 -11.54 -6.80
C MET A 1 6.69 -10.22 -7.53
N ALA A 2 7.24 -9.19 -6.89
CA ALA A 2 7.55 -7.91 -7.54
C ALA A 2 8.45 -8.02 -8.80
N HIS A 3 9.46 -8.91 -8.81
CA HIS A 3 10.29 -9.13 -10.00
C HIS A 3 9.49 -9.57 -11.24
N ARG A 4 8.51 -10.48 -11.08
CA ARG A 4 7.66 -10.91 -12.21
C ARG A 4 6.76 -9.78 -12.70
N GLN A 5 6.24 -8.96 -11.77
CA GLN A 5 5.39 -7.82 -12.09
C GLN A 5 6.18 -6.68 -12.77
N ALA A 6 7.44 -6.47 -12.38
CA ALA A 6 8.34 -5.57 -13.09
C ALA A 6 8.60 -6.02 -14.53
N LEU A 7 8.72 -7.33 -14.77
CA LEU A 7 8.86 -7.89 -16.14
C LEU A 7 7.59 -7.76 -16.98
N ILE A 8 6.42 -7.70 -16.37
CA ILE A 8 5.12 -7.54 -17.04
C ILE A 8 4.76 -6.03 -17.18
N GLY A 9 5.54 -5.12 -16.58
CA GLY A 9 5.28 -3.68 -16.60
C GLY A 9 4.16 -3.21 -15.67
N GLU A 10 3.70 -4.08 -14.77
CA GLU A 10 2.57 -3.83 -13.85
C GLU A 10 3.02 -3.31 -12.48
N LEU A 11 4.33 -3.14 -12.25
CA LEU A 11 4.82 -2.65 -10.97
C LEU A 11 4.58 -1.13 -10.86
N PRO A 12 3.70 -0.67 -9.95
CA PRO A 12 3.43 0.75 -9.80
C PRO A 12 4.68 1.47 -9.29
N THR A 13 4.97 2.62 -9.89
CA THR A 13 6.07 3.50 -9.48
C THR A 13 5.46 4.74 -8.83
N ILE A 14 5.74 4.97 -7.54
CA ILE A 14 5.35 6.22 -6.90
C ILE A 14 6.47 7.24 -7.11
N GLU A 15 6.12 8.33 -7.77
CA GLU A 15 7.00 9.49 -7.93
C GLU A 15 6.70 10.53 -6.85
N THR A 16 7.75 11.15 -6.32
CA THR A 16 7.60 12.37 -5.52
C THR A 16 7.70 13.57 -6.45
N SER A 17 7.16 14.73 -6.05
CA SER A 17 7.23 15.95 -6.86
C SER A 17 8.67 16.45 -7.10
N TRP A 18 9.66 15.89 -6.39
CA TRP A 18 11.05 16.35 -6.41
C TRP A 18 11.87 15.74 -7.55
N TYR A 19 11.51 14.55 -8.06
CA TYR A 19 12.19 13.93 -9.20
C TYR A 19 11.35 12.84 -9.87
N LYS A 20 11.56 12.66 -11.17
CA LYS A 20 10.93 11.57 -11.95
C LYS A 20 11.76 10.30 -11.82
N LYS A 21 11.09 9.16 -11.70
CA LYS A 21 11.71 7.83 -11.64
C LYS A 21 11.54 7.16 -13.00
N PRO A 22 12.60 6.97 -13.79
CA PRO A 22 12.49 6.29 -15.08
C PRO A 22 12.15 4.81 -14.94
N TYR A 23 12.42 4.21 -13.77
CA TYR A 23 12.16 2.81 -13.46
C TYR A 23 11.70 2.65 -11.99
N PRO A 24 10.92 1.60 -11.68
CA PRO A 24 10.56 1.27 -10.31
C PRO A 24 11.81 1.00 -9.46
N THR A 25 11.81 1.47 -8.22
CA THR A 25 12.89 1.24 -7.27
C THR A 25 12.62 0.02 -6.39
N PHE A 26 13.62 -0.38 -5.59
CA PHE A 26 13.44 -1.42 -4.59
C PHE A 26 12.30 -1.09 -3.60
N SER A 27 12.16 0.18 -3.21
CA SER A 27 11.07 0.61 -2.32
C SER A 27 9.69 0.42 -2.95
N ASP A 28 9.56 0.70 -4.26
CA ASP A 28 8.30 0.48 -5.00
C ASP A 28 7.95 -1.02 -5.06
N ALA A 29 8.96 -1.88 -5.30
CA ALA A 29 8.80 -3.33 -5.26
C ALA A 29 8.37 -3.86 -3.89
N LEU A 30 8.92 -3.28 -2.82
CA LEU A 30 8.64 -3.66 -1.44
C LEU A 30 7.24 -3.20 -1.01
N ALA A 31 6.85 -1.98 -1.35
CA ALA A 31 5.51 -1.45 -1.10
C ALA A 31 4.44 -2.25 -1.84
N TYR A 32 4.65 -2.57 -3.11
CA TYR A 32 3.76 -3.44 -3.88
C TYR A 32 3.56 -4.81 -3.20
N THR A 33 4.67 -5.40 -2.75
CA THR A 33 4.63 -6.69 -2.05
C THR A 33 3.83 -6.57 -0.75
N ARG A 34 4.00 -5.51 0.04
CA ARG A 34 3.21 -5.24 1.24
C ARG A 34 1.72 -5.11 0.94
N GLY A 35 1.33 -4.47 -0.15
CA GLY A 35 -0.06 -4.37 -0.58
C GLY A 35 -0.72 -5.72 -0.87
N LEU A 36 0.01 -6.63 -1.53
CA LEU A 36 -0.47 -8.00 -1.77
C LEU A 36 -0.75 -8.74 -0.46
N PHE A 37 0.09 -8.51 0.55
CA PHE A 37 -0.06 -9.14 1.86
C PHE A 37 -1.10 -8.45 2.75
N TRP A 38 -1.34 -7.14 2.58
CA TRP A 38 -2.32 -6.39 3.35
C TRP A 38 -3.72 -7.01 3.28
N ASN A 39 -4.12 -7.49 2.10
CA ASN A 39 -5.39 -8.20 1.88
C ASN A 39 -5.39 -9.66 2.39
N LYS A 40 -4.23 -10.22 2.74
CA LYS A 40 -4.07 -11.60 3.20
C LYS A 40 -3.90 -11.69 4.72
N PHE A 41 -3.46 -10.62 5.36
CA PHE A 41 -3.35 -10.57 6.82
C PHE A 41 -4.72 -10.28 7.44
N ASN A 42 -5.23 -11.24 8.21
CA ASN A 42 -6.32 -11.02 9.14
C ASN A 42 -5.79 -10.27 10.35
N PHE A 43 -5.55 -8.97 10.20
CA PHE A 43 -5.24 -8.13 11.35
C PHE A 43 -6.40 -8.21 12.35
N LEU A 44 -6.07 -8.33 13.64
CA LEU A 44 -7.06 -8.23 14.69
C LEU A 44 -7.58 -6.79 14.67
N HIS A 45 -8.73 -6.59 14.02
CA HIS A 45 -9.42 -5.32 14.07
C HIS A 45 -9.93 -5.08 15.49
N SER A 46 -9.97 -3.80 15.90
CA SER A 46 -10.57 -3.42 17.17
C SER A 46 -11.95 -4.07 17.32
N PRO A 47 -12.26 -4.67 18.48
CA PRO A 47 -13.57 -5.26 18.70
C PRO A 47 -14.67 -4.22 18.43
N LYS A 48 -15.74 -4.66 17.77
CA LYS A 48 -16.95 -3.86 17.52
C LYS A 48 -17.73 -3.65 18.83
N THR A 49 -17.09 -3.10 19.84
CA THR A 49 -17.75 -2.73 21.09
C THR A 49 -18.60 -1.50 20.77
N GLY A 50 -19.89 -1.58 21.11
CA GLY A 50 -20.89 -0.58 20.76
C GLY A 50 -20.46 0.84 21.13
N GLU A 51 -20.90 1.79 20.31
CA GLU A 51 -20.82 3.26 20.45
C GLU A 51 -19.72 4.01 19.68
N CYS A 52 -18.72 3.37 19.07
CA CYS A 52 -17.76 4.09 18.25
C CYS A 52 -17.62 3.52 16.82
N LYS A 53 -18.66 3.71 15.99
CA LYS A 53 -18.53 3.61 14.53
C LYS A 53 -17.93 4.91 13.98
N VAL A 54 -16.63 5.13 14.22
CA VAL A 54 -15.90 6.15 13.46
C VAL A 54 -15.82 5.65 12.02
N THR A 55 -16.65 6.22 11.15
CA THR A 55 -16.72 5.82 9.75
C THR A 55 -15.66 6.61 9.00
N ILE A 56 -14.58 5.95 8.63
CA ILE A 56 -13.52 6.52 7.80
C ILE A 56 -13.97 6.40 6.34
N SER A 57 -13.76 7.44 5.53
CA SER A 57 -14.04 7.35 4.09
C SER A 57 -13.12 6.32 3.44
N LYS A 58 -13.62 5.62 2.42
CA LYS A 58 -12.84 4.62 1.67
C LYS A 58 -11.54 5.23 1.13
N ASP A 59 -11.63 6.42 0.56
CA ASP A 59 -10.48 7.13 0.00
C ASP A 59 -9.42 7.46 1.05
N LEU A 60 -9.84 7.88 2.26
CA LEU A 60 -8.90 8.16 3.34
C LEU A 60 -8.22 6.88 3.81
N LEU A 61 -8.97 5.79 3.95
CA LEU A 61 -8.40 4.49 4.29
C LEU A 61 -7.39 4.01 3.24
N GLU A 62 -7.71 4.16 1.95
CA GLU A 62 -6.80 3.78 0.86
C GLU A 62 -5.51 4.62 0.88
N HIS A 63 -5.61 5.94 1.12
CA HIS A 63 -4.43 6.79 1.27
C HIS A 63 -3.58 6.41 2.48
N MET A 64 -4.21 6.08 3.62
CA MET A 64 -3.49 5.61 4.81
C MET A 64 -2.78 4.27 4.55
N GLN A 65 -3.43 3.35 3.84
CA GLN A 65 -2.82 2.09 3.44
C GLN A 65 -1.63 2.31 2.50
N GLN A 66 -1.77 3.18 1.49
CA GLN A 66 -0.68 3.57 0.60
C GLN A 66 0.51 4.13 1.39
N ALA A 67 0.28 5.07 2.30
CA ALA A 67 1.35 5.61 3.15
C ALA A 67 2.06 4.52 3.97
N LEU A 68 1.31 3.59 4.56
CA LEU A 68 1.86 2.49 5.35
C LEU A 68 2.65 1.47 4.50
N MET A 69 2.26 1.22 3.25
CA MET A 69 3.02 0.34 2.36
C MET A 69 4.43 0.88 2.08
N TYR A 70 4.61 2.21 2.07
CA TYR A 70 5.90 2.87 1.83
C TYR A 70 6.65 3.27 3.11
N ALA A 71 6.08 3.03 4.29
CA ALA A 71 6.76 3.30 5.57
C ALA A 71 7.96 2.37 5.77
N THR A 72 9.11 2.92 6.15
CA THR A 72 10.36 2.16 6.39
C THR A 72 10.41 1.57 7.78
#